data_AF-A0A955KYG9-F1
#
_entry.id   AF-A0A955KYG9-F1
#
_cell.length_a   1.000
_cell.length_b   1.000
_cell.length_c   1.000
_cell.angle_alpha   90.00
_cell.angle_beta   90.00
_cell.angle_gamma   90.00
#
_symmetry.space_group_name_H-M   'P 1'
#
loop_
_entity.id
_entity.type
_entity.pdbx_description
1 polymer ?
#
loop_
_entity_poly.entity_id
_entity_poly.type
_entity_poly.pdbx_seq_one_letter_code
_entity_poly.pdbx_strand_id
1 'polypeptide(L)'
;MRKVSVVNLDMQEADRFTGEVSDAVMTYGIRADNAQIRAKDVVYRERGVDFTIRMPSVTLPISSRLRGEYNVENMLCAVTVLVSQSISTESIKKTLESFEPLDGRMEEVENNR
;
A
#
# COMPACT_ATOMS: atom_id res chain seq x y z
N MET A 1 -18.69 5.88 15.54
CA MET A 1 -17.62 5.21 14.78
C MET A 1 -16.32 5.91 15.11
N ARG A 2 -15.25 5.15 15.39
CA ARG A 2 -13.91 5.69 15.60
C ARG A 2 -13.40 6.24 14.27
N LYS A 3 -12.96 7.49 14.23
CA LYS A 3 -12.31 8.07 13.04
C LYS A 3 -10.85 7.65 13.04
N VAL A 4 -10.33 7.26 11.88
CA VAL A 4 -8.92 6.84 11.72
C VAL A 4 -8.30 7.66 10.60
N SER A 5 -7.20 8.36 10.89
CA SER A 5 -6.36 8.97 9.86
C SER A 5 -5.38 7.94 9.33
N VAL A 6 -5.26 7.85 8.01
CA VAL A 6 -4.26 7.02 7.32
C VAL A 6 -3.22 7.96 6.71
N VAL A 7 -1.96 7.82 7.14
CA VAL A 7 -0.89 8.78 6.80
C VAL A 7 0.30 8.08 6.16
N ASN A 8 0.74 8.59 5.01
CA ASN A 8 1.99 8.17 4.37
C ASN A 8 3.18 8.86 5.05
N LEU A 9 4.06 8.10 5.70
CA LEU A 9 5.26 8.66 6.34
C LEU A 9 6.42 8.91 5.38
N ASP A 10 6.31 8.50 4.12
CA ASP A 10 7.30 8.85 3.10
C ASP A 10 7.12 10.29 2.57
N MET A 11 6.03 10.98 2.96
CA MET A 11 5.74 12.35 2.54
C MET A 11 6.49 13.38 3.41
N GLN A 12 7.02 14.43 2.78
CA GLN A 12 7.84 15.47 3.43
C GLN A 12 7.12 16.19 4.59
N GLU A 13 5.78 16.26 4.58
CA GLU A 13 4.97 16.92 5.60
C GLU A 13 4.08 15.97 6.42
N ALA A 14 4.43 14.67 6.49
CA ALA A 14 3.63 13.66 7.18
C ALA A 14 3.27 14.03 8.62
N ASP A 15 4.19 14.67 9.35
CA ASP A 15 4.00 15.09 10.76
C ASP A 15 2.84 16.07 10.96
N ARG A 16 2.49 16.86 9.94
CA ARG A 16 1.33 17.77 10.02
C ARG A 16 0.02 16.98 10.10
N PHE A 17 -0.02 15.79 9.50
CA PHE A 17 -1.22 14.97 9.40
C PHE A 17 -1.36 13.96 10.56
N THR A 18 -0.27 13.66 11.27
CA THR A 18 -0.31 12.78 12.44
C THR A 18 -0.84 13.50 13.69
N GLY A 19 -0.82 14.84 13.72
CA GLY A 19 -1.26 15.64 14.87
C GLY A 19 -2.71 16.14 14.84
N GLU A 20 -3.39 16.17 13.69
CA GLU A 20 -4.51 17.12 13.53
C GLU A 20 -5.94 16.55 13.47
N VAL A 21 -6.23 15.24 13.30
CA VAL A 21 -7.56 14.91 12.68
C VAL A 21 -8.35 13.68 13.17
N SER A 22 -7.93 12.87 14.17
CA SER A 22 -8.71 11.63 14.47
C SER A 22 -8.48 10.99 15.85
N ASP A 23 -9.36 10.05 16.22
CA ASP A 23 -9.26 9.20 17.43
C ASP A 23 -8.10 8.18 17.34
N ALA A 24 -7.52 8.01 16.15
CA ALA A 24 -6.41 7.10 15.88
C ALA A 24 -5.68 7.49 14.60
N VAL A 25 -4.36 7.39 14.63
CA VAL A 25 -3.53 7.49 13.42
C VAL A 25 -2.97 6.12 13.09
N MET A 26 -3.10 5.71 11.84
CA MET A 26 -2.40 4.57 11.28
C MET A 26 -1.45 5.02 10.18
N THR A 27 -0.22 4.53 10.22
CA THR A 27 0.85 4.98 9.34
C THR A 27 1.29 3.90 8.37
N TYR A 28 1.63 4.30 7.16
CA TYR A 28 2.23 3.43 6.16
C TYR A 28 3.43 4.07 5.46
N GLY A 29 4.26 3.24 4.84
CA GLY A 29 5.40 3.71 4.04
C GLY A 29 6.25 2.57 3.49
N ILE A 30 6.93 2.84 2.39
CA ILE A 30 7.94 1.98 1.78
C ILE A 30 9.30 2.27 2.44
N ARG A 31 9.67 3.54 2.60
CA ARG A 31 11.01 3.95 3.07
C ARG A 31 11.03 4.22 4.58
N ALA A 32 9.96 4.80 5.12
CA ALA A 32 9.82 5.14 6.52
C ALA A 32 9.94 3.90 7.42
N ASP A 33 10.96 3.87 8.28
CA ASP A 33 11.22 2.73 9.15
C ASP A 33 10.24 2.57 10.32
N ASN A 34 9.66 3.69 10.74
CA ASN A 34 8.72 3.82 11.84
C ASN A 34 7.24 3.71 11.42
N ALA A 35 6.94 3.46 10.14
CA ALA A 35 5.58 3.22 9.70
C ALA A 35 5.05 1.88 10.24
N GLN A 36 3.78 1.83 10.66
CA GLN A 36 3.17 0.61 11.21
C GLN A 36 2.95 -0.45 10.12
N ILE A 37 2.62 -0.03 8.90
CA ILE A 37 2.37 -0.88 7.74
C ILE A 37 3.39 -0.57 6.67
N ARG A 38 4.17 -1.57 6.25
CA ARG A 38 5.35 -1.35 5.43
C ARG A 38 5.47 -2.31 4.27
N ALA A 39 6.00 -1.86 3.14
CA ALA A 39 6.49 -2.76 2.11
C ALA A 39 7.96 -3.11 2.39
N LYS A 40 8.30 -4.40 2.25
CA LYS A 40 9.66 -4.94 2.32
C LYS A 40 9.91 -5.84 1.13
N ASP A 41 11.19 -6.05 0.81
CA ASP A 41 11.65 -6.97 -0.24
C ASP A 41 10.96 -6.70 -1.59
N VAL A 42 10.85 -5.40 -1.94
CA VAL A 42 10.15 -4.96 -3.16
C VAL A 42 10.99 -5.32 -4.38
N VAL A 43 10.41 -6.11 -5.27
CA VAL A 43 11.00 -6.51 -6.55
C VAL A 43 10.07 -6.07 -7.67
N TYR A 44 10.47 -5.03 -8.39
CA TYR A 44 9.75 -4.56 -9.58
C TYR A 44 10.01 -5.50 -10.75
N ARG A 45 8.94 -5.92 -11.41
CA ARG A 45 8.95 -6.80 -12.59
C ARG A 45 8.37 -6.05 -13.78
N GLU A 46 8.69 -6.51 -14.98
CA GLU A 46 8.13 -5.94 -16.22
C GLU A 46 6.60 -5.89 -16.19
N ARG A 47 5.97 -6.94 -15.64
CA ARG A 47 4.51 -7.10 -15.56
C ARG A 47 3.95 -7.07 -14.12
N GLY A 48 4.57 -6.32 -13.22
CA GLY A 48 4.03 -6.14 -11.87
C GLY A 48 5.05 -5.86 -10.79
N VAL A 49 4.71 -6.18 -9.55
CA VAL A 49 5.59 -6.01 -8.39
C VAL A 49 5.34 -7.10 -7.35
N ASP A 50 6.42 -7.68 -6.85
CA ASP A 50 6.41 -8.51 -5.66
C ASP A 50 6.90 -7.72 -4.47
N PHE A 51 6.25 -7.90 -3.32
CA PHE A 51 6.69 -7.30 -2.07
C PHE A 51 6.03 -8.01 -0.89
N THR A 52 6.56 -7.76 0.30
CA THR A 52 5.97 -8.25 1.54
C THR A 52 5.42 -7.09 2.34
N ILE A 53 4.13 -7.13 2.66
CA ILE A 53 3.51 -6.20 3.62
C ILE A 53 3.86 -6.67 5.02
N ARG A 54 4.51 -5.80 5.80
CA ARG A 54 4.80 -5.99 7.22
C ARG A 54 3.87 -5.13 8.05
N MET A 55 3.21 -5.76 9.00
CA MET A 55 2.40 -5.17 10.06
C MET A 55 2.95 -5.66 11.41
N PRO A 56 2.58 -5.07 12.57
CA PRO A 56 3.18 -5.42 13.85
C PRO A 56 3.14 -6.91 14.20
N SER A 57 2.07 -7.62 13.82
CA SER A 57 1.86 -9.05 14.10
C SER A 57 1.68 -9.92 12.86
N VAL A 58 1.66 -9.35 11.66
CA VAL A 58 1.34 -10.06 10.42
C VAL A 58 2.34 -9.71 9.34
N THR A 59 2.73 -10.73 8.57
CA THR A 59 3.53 -10.59 7.36
C THR A 59 2.75 -11.21 6.21
N LEU A 60 2.60 -10.45 5.13
CA LEU A 60 1.74 -10.83 4.01
C LEU A 60 2.51 -10.66 2.70
N PRO A 61 3.00 -11.74 2.07
CA PRO A 61 3.61 -11.66 0.75
C PRO A 61 2.54 -11.32 -0.28
N ILE A 62 2.86 -10.43 -1.22
CA ILE A 62 1.98 -9.94 -2.29
C ILE A 62 2.68 -10.08 -3.62
N SER A 63 1.99 -10.68 -4.60
CA SER A 63 2.36 -10.65 -6.01
C SER A 63 1.28 -9.90 -6.79
N SER A 64 1.53 -8.64 -7.11
CA SER A 64 0.60 -7.78 -7.85
C SER A 64 0.99 -7.67 -9.33
N ARG A 65 -0.02 -7.55 -10.20
CA ARG A 65 0.17 -7.23 -11.62
C ARG A 65 0.31 -5.73 -11.87
N LEU A 66 0.03 -4.91 -10.86
CA LEU A 66 0.18 -3.46 -10.91
C LEU A 66 1.68 -3.09 -10.88
N ARG A 67 2.09 -2.15 -11.74
CA ARG A 67 3.50 -1.79 -11.94
C ARG A 67 3.90 -0.56 -11.12
N GLY A 68 5.18 -0.50 -10.75
CA GLY A 68 5.81 0.70 -10.18
C GLY A 68 5.58 0.93 -8.68
N GLU A 69 6.46 1.75 -8.10
CA GLU A 69 6.50 2.09 -6.67
C GLU A 69 5.20 2.73 -6.18
N TYR A 70 4.62 3.63 -6.97
CA TYR A 70 3.37 4.34 -6.63
C TYR A 70 2.19 3.37 -6.40
N ASN A 71 2.16 2.23 -7.10
CA ASN A 71 1.12 1.22 -6.86
C ASN A 71 1.37 0.46 -5.55
N VAL A 72 2.62 0.26 -5.16
CA VAL A 72 2.95 -0.28 -3.82
C VAL A 72 2.44 0.68 -2.75
N GLU A 73 2.69 1.99 -2.88
CA GLU A 73 2.18 3.01 -1.96
C GLU A 73 0.64 3.01 -1.88
N ASN A 74 -0.04 2.98 -3.03
CA ASN A 74 -1.50 2.93 -3.09
C ASN A 74 -2.07 1.67 -2.43
N MET A 75 -1.43 0.52 -2.66
CA MET A 75 -1.82 -0.74 -2.01
C MET A 75 -1.62 -0.68 -0.50
N LEU A 76 -0.50 -0.12 -0.01
CA LEU A 76 -0.27 0.08 1.43
C LEU A 76 -1.32 1.01 2.05
N CYS A 77 -1.68 2.10 1.37
CA CYS A 77 -2.75 2.99 1.81
C CYS A 77 -4.09 2.24 1.95
N ALA A 78 -4.48 1.50 0.91
CA ALA A 78 -5.71 0.70 0.91
C ALA A 78 -5.71 -0.36 2.02
N VAL A 79 -4.60 -1.07 2.21
CA VAL A 79 -4.43 -2.05 3.29
C VAL A 79 -4.61 -1.40 4.65
N THR A 80 -4.03 -0.22 4.86
CA THR A 80 -4.12 0.50 6.13
C THR A 80 -5.57 0.87 6.44
N VAL A 81 -6.32 1.33 5.44
CA VAL A 81 -7.77 1.57 5.59
C VAL A 81 -8.51 0.27 5.92
N LEU A 82 -8.29 -0.81 5.16
CA LEU A 82 -9.02 -2.07 5.34
C LEU A 82 -8.73 -2.74 6.70
N VAL A 83 -7.49 -2.69 7.16
CA VAL A 83 -7.10 -3.16 8.51
C VAL A 83 -7.77 -2.32 9.60
N SER A 84 -7.88 -1.00 9.42
CA SER A 84 -8.60 -0.13 10.36
C SER A 84 -10.09 -0.49 10.50
N GLN A 85 -10.66 -1.15 9.47
CA GLN A 85 -12.04 -1.62 9.42
C GLN A 85 -12.15 -3.13 9.76
N SER A 86 -11.10 -3.74 10.31
CA SER A 86 -11.06 -5.15 10.71
C SER A 86 -11.33 -6.15 9.59
N ILE A 87 -11.00 -5.81 8.35
CA ILE A 87 -11.05 -6.76 7.23
C ILE A 87 -9.89 -7.75 7.35
N SER A 88 -10.17 -9.03 7.10
CA SER A 88 -9.16 -10.10 7.25
C SER A 88 -8.02 -9.96 6.26
N THR A 89 -6.81 -10.31 6.70
CA THR A 89 -5.59 -10.21 5.88
C THR A 89 -5.60 -11.16 4.68
N GLU A 90 -6.31 -12.28 4.79
CA GLU A 90 -6.54 -13.22 3.69
C GLU A 90 -7.39 -12.58 2.59
N SER A 91 -8.45 -11.88 2.98
CA SER A 91 -9.33 -11.17 2.03
C SER A 91 -8.57 -10.03 1.35
N ILE A 92 -7.82 -9.26 2.13
CA ILE A 92 -6.97 -8.18 1.61
C ILE A 92 -5.97 -8.73 0.57
N LYS A 93 -5.21 -9.78 0.91
CA LYS A 93 -4.26 -10.41 -0.02
C LYS A 93 -4.94 -10.82 -1.31
N LYS A 94 -6.03 -11.59 -1.21
CA LYS A 94 -6.77 -12.10 -2.37
C LYS A 94 -7.22 -10.95 -3.28
N THR A 95 -7.72 -9.86 -2.71
CA THR A 95 -8.15 -8.69 -3.47
C THR A 95 -6.98 -7.98 -4.13
N LEU A 96 -5.88 -7.72 -3.40
CA LEU A 96 -4.70 -7.06 -3.95
C LEU A 96 -4.08 -7.81 -5.13
N GLU A 97 -4.02 -9.13 -5.05
CA GLU A 97 -3.46 -10.00 -6.09
C GLU A 97 -4.41 -10.22 -7.28
N SER A 98 -5.69 -9.87 -7.12
CA SER A 98 -6.69 -9.94 -8.19
C SER A 98 -6.81 -8.67 -9.04
N PHE A 99 -6.18 -7.56 -8.64
CA PHE A 99 -6.24 -6.32 -9.41
C PHE A 99 -5.45 -6.45 -10.71
N GLU A 100 -6.12 -6.15 -11.82
CA GLU A 100 -5.49 -5.96 -13.13
C GLU A 100 -5.12 -4.48 -13.32
N PRO A 101 -4.09 -4.19 -14.14
CA PRO A 101 -3.81 -2.83 -14.60
C PRO A 101 -5.06 -2.19 -15.19
N LEU A 102 -5.31 -0.93 -14.82
CA LEU A 102 -6.41 -0.13 -15.39
C LEU A 102 -5.89 0.70 -16.56
N ASP A 103 -6.68 0.75 -17.64
CA ASP A 103 -6.42 1.61 -18.80
C ASP A 103 -6.15 3.06 -18.36
N GLY A 104 -5.14 3.69 -18.94
CA GLY A 104 -4.70 5.04 -18.57
C GLY A 104 -3.88 5.18 -17.27
N ARG A 105 -3.62 4.12 -16.49
CA ARG A 105 -2.71 4.16 -15.31
C ARG A 105 -1.47 3.29 -15.51
N MET A 106 -0.42 3.87 -16.12
CA MET A 106 0.77 3.13 -16.60
C MET A 106 0.40 2.00 -17.55
N GLU A 107 -0.49 2.33 -18.48
CA GLU A 107 -0.81 1.47 -19.62
C GLU A 107 0.42 1.35 -20.51
N GLU A 108 0.78 0.10 -20.83
CA GLU A 108 1.83 -0.16 -21.80
C GLU A 108 1.26 0.09 -23.19
N VAL A 109 1.72 1.17 -23.83
CA VAL A 109 1.36 1.45 -25.21
C VAL A 109 2.33 0.66 -26.10
N GLU A 110 1.84 -0.38 -26.77
CA GLU A 110 2.62 -1.12 -27.76
C GLU A 110 3.14 -0.16 -28.84
N ASN A 111 4.46 -0.01 -28.92
CA ASN A 111 5.09 0.80 -29.96
C ASN A 111 5.39 -0.09 -31.18
N ASN A 112 4.41 -0.21 -32.08
CA ASN A 112 4.52 -0.94 -33.35
C ASN A 112 5.29 -0.15 -34.42
N ARG A 113 6.47 0.37 -34.09
CA ARG A 113 7.36 1.04 -35.05
C ARG A 113 8.47 0.11 -35.54
#